data_AF-R7UIM3-F1
#
_entry.id   AF-R7UIM3-F1
#
_cell.length_a   1.000
_cell.length_b   1.000
_cell.length_c   1.000
_cell.angle_alpha   90.00
_cell.angle_beta   90.00
_cell.angle_gamma   90.00
#
_symmetry.space_group_name_H-M   'P 1'
#
loop_
_entity.id
_entity.type
_entity.pdbx_description
1 polymer ?
#
loop_
_entity_poly.entity_id
_entity_poly.type
_entity_poly.pdbx_seq_one_letter_code
_entity_poly.pdbx_strand_id
1 'polypeptide(L)'
;MDAGIIRNFKLFYRQQHVRHLVRCVDEDRNCNINLREAIAYISQAWGSVKRETISNCWRHTGLTSQPLNDTLDSESSVREDIAELTSKLPIENPMNAADFIAVDDTEQTSDELTDGEIVLIAMNGNDEDEEEDGEDPPRPPVTMKECHLCVDNIIRYCEENRDFEKHLTPMLSLLKDIECKRTNVKKQKTMFDFFKK
;
A
#
# COMPACT_ATOMS: atom_id res chain seq x y z
N MET A 1 -0.30 24.56 -0.63
CA MET A 1 -0.60 24.00 0.70
C MET A 1 -1.97 23.31 0.64
N ASP A 2 -2.01 22.04 0.99
CA ASP A 2 -3.05 21.02 0.75
C ASP A 2 -4.21 21.00 1.77
N ALA A 3 -4.30 22.04 2.61
CA ALA A 3 -5.37 22.23 3.59
C ALA A 3 -5.57 21.09 4.62
N GLY A 4 -4.57 20.23 4.80
CA GLY A 4 -4.59 19.07 5.69
C GLY A 4 -4.90 17.73 5.02
N ILE A 5 -5.10 17.70 3.70
CA ILE A 5 -5.36 16.47 2.93
C ILE A 5 -4.13 15.55 2.94
N ILE A 6 -2.94 16.09 2.66
CA ILE A 6 -1.65 15.39 2.74
C ILE A 6 -1.41 14.93 4.17
N ARG A 7 -1.69 15.76 5.19
CA ARG A 7 -1.57 15.33 6.59
C ARG A 7 -2.44 14.09 6.87
N ASN A 8 -3.69 14.10 6.41
CA ASN A 8 -4.60 12.97 6.61
C ASN A 8 -4.16 11.72 5.81
N PHE A 9 -3.64 11.90 4.60
CA PHE A 9 -3.01 10.83 3.83
C PHE A 9 -1.80 10.23 4.55
N LYS A 10 -0.87 11.06 5.04
CA LYS A 10 0.32 10.64 5.80
C LYS A 10 -0.05 9.86 7.06
N LEU A 11 -1.12 10.27 7.76
CA LEU A 11 -1.66 9.55 8.91
C LEU A 11 -2.00 8.09 8.55
N PHE A 12 -2.75 7.86 7.47
CA PHE A 12 -3.10 6.51 7.03
C PHE A 12 -1.89 5.73 6.50
N TYR A 13 -0.96 6.39 5.81
CA TYR A 13 0.27 5.75 5.36
C TYR A 13 1.12 5.25 6.56
N ARG A 14 1.28 6.10 7.58
CA ARG A 14 1.97 5.76 8.84
C ARG A 14 1.30 4.59 9.55
N GLN A 15 -0.02 4.52 9.56
CA GLN A 15 -0.75 3.37 10.09
C GLN A 15 -0.35 2.07 9.35
N GLN A 16 -0.29 2.09 8.02
CA GLN A 16 0.16 0.94 7.24
C GLN A 16 1.61 0.58 7.50
N HIS A 17 2.47 1.58 7.71
CA HIS A 17 3.87 1.37 8.04
C HIS A 17 4.03 0.62 9.36
N VAL A 18 3.34 1.03 10.43
CA VAL A 18 3.41 0.34 11.73
C VAL A 18 2.85 -1.09 11.62
N ARG A 19 1.76 -1.31 10.86
CA ARG A 19 1.24 -2.66 10.59
C ARG A 19 2.26 -3.53 9.86
N HIS A 20 3.00 -2.96 8.91
CA HIS A 20 4.08 -3.67 8.22
C HIS A 20 5.15 -4.10 9.21
N LEU A 21 5.60 -3.21 10.09
CA LEU A 21 6.61 -3.51 11.11
C LEU A 21 6.15 -4.65 12.02
N VAL A 22 4.90 -4.61 12.51
CA VAL A 22 4.36 -5.67 13.38
C VAL A 22 4.38 -7.03 12.66
N ARG A 23 3.88 -7.09 11.42
CA ARG A 23 3.91 -8.31 10.62
C ARG A 23 5.34 -8.81 10.39
N CYS A 24 6.30 -7.89 10.19
CA CYS A 24 7.68 -8.27 9.96
C CYS A 24 8.32 -8.90 11.19
N VAL A 25 8.00 -8.39 12.38
CA VAL A 25 8.41 -8.96 13.66
C VAL A 25 7.78 -10.34 13.88
N ASP A 26 6.48 -10.47 13.61
CA ASP A 26 5.76 -11.75 13.76
C ASP A 26 6.29 -12.85 12.82
N GLU A 27 6.70 -12.47 11.60
CA GLU A 27 7.22 -13.38 10.57
C GLU A 27 8.76 -13.54 10.60
N ASP A 28 9.47 -12.88 11.53
CA ASP A 28 10.94 -12.80 11.58
C ASP A 28 11.58 -12.47 10.21
N ARG A 29 11.00 -11.50 9.50
CA ARG A 29 11.41 -11.05 8.16
C ARG A 29 12.02 -9.65 8.18
N ASN A 30 12.75 -9.33 7.12
CA ASN A 30 13.24 -7.97 6.88
C ASN A 30 12.06 -6.98 6.76
N CYS A 31 12.18 -5.83 7.44
CA CYS A 31 11.23 -4.73 7.48
C CYS A 31 11.39 -3.72 6.32
N ASN A 32 12.28 -3.96 5.37
CA ASN A 32 12.42 -3.08 4.20
C ASN A 32 11.16 -3.14 3.33
N ILE A 33 10.59 -1.98 3.05
CA ILE A 33 9.47 -1.81 2.12
C ILE A 33 10.04 -1.76 0.71
N ASN A 34 9.67 -2.72 -0.13
CA ASN A 34 9.98 -2.67 -1.57
C ASN A 34 8.98 -1.78 -2.33
N LEU A 35 9.30 -1.38 -3.56
CA LEU A 35 8.45 -0.52 -4.39
C LEU A 35 7.00 -1.02 -4.51
N ARG A 36 6.80 -2.33 -4.70
CA ARG A 36 5.45 -2.92 -4.80
C ARG A 36 4.64 -2.74 -3.51
N GLU A 37 5.27 -2.95 -2.34
CA GLU A 37 4.62 -2.72 -1.06
C GLU A 37 4.33 -1.24 -0.84
N ALA A 38 5.28 -0.35 -1.19
CA ALA A 38 5.10 1.10 -1.08
C ALA A 38 3.89 1.59 -1.90
N ILE A 39 3.79 1.20 -3.18
CA ILE A 39 2.65 1.54 -4.05
C ILE A 39 1.32 1.01 -3.46
N ALA A 40 1.32 -0.22 -2.94
CA ALA A 40 0.14 -0.80 -2.32
C ALA A 40 -0.28 -0.02 -1.05
N TYR A 41 0.66 0.48 -0.26
CA TYR A 41 0.37 1.28 0.93
C TYR A 41 -0.11 2.68 0.57
N ILE A 42 0.47 3.32 -0.44
CA ILE A 42 -0.01 4.60 -0.98
C ILE A 42 -1.46 4.47 -1.45
N SER A 43 -1.77 3.44 -2.24
CA SER A 43 -3.13 3.20 -2.73
C SER A 43 -4.13 2.99 -1.59
N GLN A 44 -3.77 2.21 -0.57
CA GLN A 44 -4.61 1.98 0.61
C GLN A 44 -4.80 3.23 1.46
N ALA A 45 -3.72 3.99 1.69
CA ALA A 45 -3.76 5.23 2.45
C ALA A 45 -4.66 6.26 1.75
N TRP A 46 -4.50 6.45 0.44
CA TRP A 46 -5.35 7.33 -0.34
C TRP A 46 -6.81 6.90 -0.33
N GLY A 47 -7.09 5.60 -0.48
CA GLY A 47 -8.44 5.05 -0.39
C GLY A 47 -9.10 5.20 0.99
N SER A 48 -8.31 5.46 2.03
CA SER A 48 -8.80 5.69 3.40
C SER A 48 -9.12 7.17 3.66
N VAL A 49 -8.60 8.09 2.85
CA VAL A 49 -8.94 9.51 2.92
C VAL A 49 -10.39 9.69 2.48
N LYS A 50 -11.24 10.15 3.40
CA LYS A 50 -12.67 10.31 3.16
C LYS A 50 -12.96 11.57 2.36
N ARG A 51 -14.00 11.52 1.52
CA ARG A 51 -14.49 12.70 0.77
C ARG A 51 -14.90 13.83 1.71
N GLU A 52 -15.46 13.49 2.86
CA GLU A 52 -15.83 14.43 3.92
C GLU A 52 -14.59 15.15 4.47
N THR A 53 -13.49 14.43 4.70
CA THR A 53 -12.22 15.02 5.13
C THR A 53 -11.70 16.01 4.08
N ILE A 54 -11.69 15.61 2.79
CA ILE A 54 -11.26 16.48 1.69
C ILE A 54 -12.13 17.74 1.62
N SER A 55 -13.46 17.59 1.70
CA SER A 55 -14.39 18.72 1.69
C SER A 55 -14.16 19.66 2.89
N ASN A 56 -13.95 19.10 4.09
CA ASN A 56 -13.66 19.86 5.30
C ASN A 56 -12.33 20.63 5.16
N CYS A 57 -11.28 20.01 4.60
CA CYS A 57 -10.00 20.66 4.29
C CYS A 57 -10.18 21.86 3.34
N TRP A 58 -10.88 21.69 2.21
CA TRP A 58 -11.16 22.80 1.28
C TRP A 58 -12.06 23.89 1.87
N ARG A 59 -12.86 23.57 2.88
CA ARG A 59 -13.63 24.57 3.63
C ARG A 59 -12.73 25.40 4.54
N HIS A 60 -11.71 24.81 5.15
CA HIS A 60 -10.75 25.54 5.98
C HIS A 60 -9.96 26.60 5.21
N THR A 61 -9.77 26.43 3.90
CA THR A 61 -9.11 27.46 3.07
C THR A 61 -10.02 28.60 2.64
N GLY A 62 -11.33 28.53 2.94
CA GLY A 62 -12.31 29.53 2.50
C GLY A 62 -12.64 29.48 1.01
N LEU A 63 -12.13 28.48 0.27
CA LEU A 63 -12.39 28.30 -1.17
C LEU A 63 -13.78 27.70 -1.46
N THR A 64 -14.51 27.26 -0.43
CA THR A 64 -15.84 26.67 -0.55
C THR A 64 -16.81 27.23 0.50
N SER A 65 -18.07 27.48 0.11
CA SER A 65 -19.08 28.20 0.92
C SER A 65 -20.09 27.30 1.64
N GLN A 66 -19.77 26.02 1.90
CA GLN A 66 -20.71 25.07 2.52
C GLN A 66 -20.67 25.12 4.06
N PRO A 67 -21.80 24.87 4.77
CA PRO A 67 -21.84 24.87 6.24
C PRO A 67 -21.03 23.72 6.85
N LEU A 68 -20.45 23.98 8.03
CA LEU A 68 -19.60 23.03 8.79
C LEU A 68 -20.45 21.88 9.38
N ASN A 69 -20.14 20.65 9.00
CA ASN A 69 -20.40 19.46 9.82
C ASN A 69 -19.05 18.97 10.35
N ASP A 70 -18.83 19.09 11.66
CA ASP A 70 -17.62 18.59 12.31
C ASP A 70 -17.73 17.07 12.49
N THR A 71 -17.08 16.33 11.60
CA THR A 71 -16.82 14.90 11.78
C THR A 71 -15.31 14.70 11.96
N LEU A 72 -14.82 14.97 13.18
CA LEU A 72 -13.42 14.78 13.59
C LEU A 72 -13.11 13.36 14.10
N ASP A 73 -14.08 12.45 14.04
CA ASP A 73 -14.04 11.14 14.69
C ASP A 73 -13.02 10.16 14.06
N SER A 74 -12.62 10.39 12.79
CA SER A 74 -11.81 9.42 12.05
C SER A 74 -10.31 9.44 12.39
N GLU A 75 -9.76 10.55 12.90
CA GLU A 75 -8.31 10.64 13.17
C GLU A 75 -7.93 10.10 14.56
N SER A 76 -8.82 10.21 15.56
CA SER A 76 -8.57 9.68 16.91
C SER A 76 -8.41 8.17 16.88
N SER A 77 -9.33 7.48 16.20
CA SER A 77 -9.30 6.03 16.07
C SER A 77 -8.01 5.52 15.38
N VAL A 78 -7.53 6.21 14.35
CA VAL A 78 -6.28 5.82 13.67
C VAL A 78 -5.06 6.02 14.56
N ARG A 79 -5.03 7.11 15.33
CA ARG A 79 -3.96 7.39 16.29
C ARG A 79 -3.91 6.35 17.41
N GLU A 80 -5.08 5.97 17.93
CA GLU A 80 -5.20 4.90 18.94
C GLU A 80 -4.69 3.56 18.39
N ASP A 81 -5.06 3.21 17.15
CA ASP A 81 -4.56 1.99 16.49
C ASP A 81 -3.04 2.02 16.29
N ILE A 82 -2.47 3.16 15.88
CA ILE A 82 -1.00 3.33 15.78
C ILE A 82 -0.35 3.12 17.15
N ALA A 83 -0.91 3.68 18.22
CA ALA A 83 -0.38 3.52 19.57
C ALA A 83 -0.43 2.05 20.02
N GLU A 84 -1.54 1.35 19.76
CA GLU A 84 -1.69 -0.06 20.09
C GLU A 84 -0.69 -0.92 19.32
N LEU A 85 -0.57 -0.74 18.00
CA LEU A 85 0.38 -1.49 17.17
C LEU A 85 1.83 -1.23 17.58
N THR A 86 2.16 0.02 17.92
CA THR A 86 3.52 0.39 18.37
C THR A 86 3.87 -0.33 19.67
N SER A 87 2.91 -0.55 20.57
CA SER A 87 3.14 -1.28 21.82
C SER A 87 3.49 -2.76 21.63
N LYS A 88 3.20 -3.33 20.45
CA LYS A 88 3.52 -4.71 20.08
C LYS A 88 4.93 -4.85 19.52
N LEU A 89 5.60 -3.75 19.19
CA LEU A 89 6.94 -3.76 18.62
C LEU A 89 8.01 -3.91 19.73
N PRO A 90 9.12 -4.61 19.46
CA PRO A 90 10.23 -4.79 20.41
C PRO A 90 11.14 -3.55 20.44
N ILE A 91 10.57 -2.39 20.75
CA ILE A 91 11.27 -1.10 20.77
C ILE A 91 11.35 -0.62 22.22
N GLU A 92 12.56 -0.31 22.68
CA GLU A 92 12.76 0.30 23.98
C GLU A 92 12.37 1.80 23.91
N ASN A 93 11.43 2.22 24.75
CA ASN A 93 10.89 3.59 24.81
C ASN A 93 10.40 4.12 23.45
N PRO A 94 9.31 3.55 22.88
CA PRO A 94 8.78 4.00 21.59
C PRO A 94 8.30 5.45 21.66
N MET A 95 8.50 6.18 20.57
CA MET A 95 7.90 7.49 20.36
C MET A 95 6.38 7.38 20.45
N ASN A 96 5.71 8.36 21.07
CA ASN A 96 4.25 8.33 21.13
C ASN A 96 3.65 8.53 19.73
N ALA A 97 2.42 8.04 19.53
CA ALA A 97 1.77 8.10 18.22
C ALA A 97 1.61 9.54 17.70
N ALA A 98 1.44 10.54 18.59
CA ALA A 98 1.26 11.91 18.17
C ALA A 98 2.50 12.52 17.53
N ASP A 99 3.64 12.34 18.19
CA ASP A 99 4.92 12.85 17.73
C ASP A 99 5.36 12.10 16.47
N PHE A 100 5.09 10.78 16.40
CA PHE A 100 5.37 9.99 15.21
C PHE A 100 4.55 10.45 14.00
N ILE A 101 3.27 10.79 14.20
CA ILE A 101 2.39 11.31 13.15
C ILE A 101 2.85 12.69 12.68
N ALA A 102 3.36 13.54 13.56
CA ALA A 102 3.74 14.92 13.25
C ALA A 102 5.22 15.11 12.89
N VAL A 103 5.99 14.02 12.78
CA VAL A 103 7.46 14.06 12.64
C VAL A 103 7.97 14.89 11.46
N ASP A 104 7.17 15.00 10.40
CA ASP A 104 7.50 15.70 9.16
C ASP A 104 6.54 16.86 8.84
N ASP A 105 5.79 17.35 9.83
CA ASP A 105 4.85 18.46 9.64
C ASP A 105 5.59 19.78 9.31
N THR A 106 6.88 19.88 9.64
CA THR A 106 7.73 21.03 9.33
C THR A 106 8.45 20.94 7.99
N GLU A 107 8.40 19.79 7.32
CA GLU A 107 9.06 19.60 6.03
C GLU A 107 8.30 20.33 4.93
N GLN A 108 9.04 21.06 4.09
CA GLN A 108 8.46 21.76 2.96
C GLN A 108 8.02 20.74 1.91
N THR A 109 6.70 20.61 1.68
CA THR A 109 6.13 19.61 0.75
C THR A 109 5.97 20.13 -0.68
N SER A 110 6.36 21.38 -0.94
CA SER A 110 6.26 22.02 -2.26
C SER A 110 7.22 23.19 -2.32
N ASP A 111 7.89 23.34 -3.45
CA ASP A 111 8.63 24.56 -3.76
C ASP A 111 7.65 25.73 -3.91
N GLU A 112 8.07 26.90 -3.43
CA GLU A 112 7.35 28.15 -3.67
C GLU A 112 7.72 28.65 -5.06
N LEU A 113 6.80 28.51 -6.02
CA LEU A 113 6.99 29.06 -7.35
C LEU A 113 7.02 30.59 -7.26
N THR A 114 8.03 31.19 -7.89
CA THR A 114 8.08 32.63 -8.10
C THR A 114 7.02 33.07 -9.12
N ASP A 115 6.58 34.32 -9.06
CA ASP A 115 5.62 34.89 -10.01
C ASP A 115 6.05 34.68 -11.48
N GLY A 116 7.37 34.71 -11.75
CA GLY A 116 7.92 34.47 -13.08
C GLY A 116 7.76 33.02 -13.55
N GLU A 117 7.96 32.05 -12.66
CA GLU A 117 7.77 30.61 -12.95
C GLU A 117 6.29 30.28 -13.14
N ILE A 118 5.40 30.88 -12.34
CA ILE A 118 3.95 30.75 -12.50
C ILE A 118 3.50 31.23 -13.88
N VAL A 119 4.00 32.39 -14.32
CA VAL A 119 3.71 32.92 -15.66
C VAL A 119 4.24 31.99 -16.75
N LEU A 120 5.45 31.46 -16.58
CA LEU A 120 6.06 30.53 -17.54
C LEU A 120 5.25 29.23 -17.68
N ILE A 121 4.84 28.61 -16.56
CA ILE A 121 3.99 27.40 -16.54
C ILE A 121 2.65 27.68 -17.22
N ALA A 122 2.01 28.82 -16.91
CA ALA A 122 0.73 29.20 -17.50
C ALA A 122 0.82 29.45 -19.02
N MET A 123 1.99 29.83 -19.53
CA MET A 123 2.21 30.12 -20.95
C MET A 123 2.68 28.89 -21.75
N ASN A 124 3.48 28.00 -21.16
CA ASN A 124 4.11 26.90 -21.89
C ASN A 124 3.39 25.56 -21.79
N GLY A 125 2.49 25.37 -20.82
CA GLY A 125 1.94 24.03 -20.56
C GLY A 125 3.00 23.13 -19.92
N ASN A 126 2.56 22.20 -19.08
CA ASN A 126 3.40 21.44 -18.16
C ASN A 126 4.32 20.47 -18.92
N ASP A 127 5.58 20.87 -19.17
CA ASP A 127 6.64 19.93 -19.53
C ASP A 127 6.95 19.12 -18.25
N GLU A 128 6.63 17.83 -18.28
CA GLU A 128 6.82 16.92 -17.15
C GLU A 128 8.31 16.66 -16.94
N ASP A 129 8.81 16.95 -15.74
CA ASP A 129 10.14 16.53 -15.31
C ASP A 129 10.18 15.00 -15.28
N GLU A 130 11.00 14.41 -16.16
CA GLU A 130 11.31 12.97 -16.15
C GLU A 130 12.17 12.67 -14.91
N GLU A 131 11.53 12.25 -13.82
CA GLU A 131 12.24 11.67 -12.68
C GLU A 131 12.87 10.33 -13.10
N GLU A 132 14.19 10.24 -12.98
CA GLU A 132 14.97 9.04 -13.26
C GLU A 132 14.73 8.01 -12.12
N ASP A 133 13.77 7.12 -12.31
CA ASP A 133 13.40 6.08 -11.33
C ASP A 133 14.49 5.01 -11.25
N GLY A 134 15.07 4.84 -10.05
CA GLY A 134 16.05 3.79 -9.79
C GLY A 134 15.37 2.42 -9.78
N GLU A 135 15.65 1.59 -10.79
CA GLU A 135 15.07 0.24 -10.86
C GLU A 135 15.48 -0.63 -9.65
N ASP A 136 14.51 -0.95 -8.80
CA ASP A 136 14.62 -2.01 -7.80
C ASP A 136 14.98 -3.34 -8.51
N PRO A 137 15.91 -4.16 -7.98
CA PRO A 137 16.28 -5.42 -8.62
C PRO A 137 15.05 -6.32 -8.79
N PRO A 138 14.90 -6.97 -9.97
CA PRO A 138 13.70 -7.74 -10.26
C PRO A 138 13.52 -8.86 -9.24
N ARG A 139 12.32 -8.93 -8.65
CA ARG A 139 11.95 -9.98 -7.70
C ARG A 139 12.18 -11.35 -8.35
N PRO A 140 12.81 -12.31 -7.66
CA PRO A 140 12.97 -13.65 -8.20
C PRO A 140 11.59 -14.23 -8.56
N PRO A 141 11.43 -14.82 -9.75
CA PRO A 141 10.16 -15.38 -10.18
C PRO A 141 9.77 -16.55 -9.28
N VAL A 142 8.53 -16.54 -8.78
CA VAL A 142 7.98 -17.68 -8.03
C VAL A 142 7.84 -18.85 -8.98
N THR A 143 8.46 -19.99 -8.66
CA THR A 143 8.35 -21.20 -9.45
C THR A 143 6.95 -21.80 -9.32
N MET A 144 6.53 -22.56 -10.34
CA MET A 144 5.24 -23.25 -10.30
C MET A 144 5.11 -24.22 -9.10
N LYS A 145 6.24 -24.75 -8.60
CA LYS A 145 6.26 -25.62 -7.41
C LYS A 145 6.00 -24.83 -6.12
N GLU A 146 6.66 -23.67 -5.97
CA GLU A 146 6.47 -22.79 -4.81
C GLU A 146 5.05 -22.24 -4.77
N CYS A 147 4.48 -21.87 -5.93
CA CYS A 147 3.09 -21.43 -6.03
C CYS A 147 2.11 -22.53 -5.61
N HIS A 148 2.31 -23.77 -6.09
CA HIS A 148 1.48 -24.93 -5.70
C HIS A 148 1.55 -25.19 -4.19
N LEU A 149 2.77 -25.21 -3.62
CA LEU A 149 2.97 -25.39 -2.18
C LEU A 149 2.32 -24.27 -1.35
N CYS A 150 2.40 -23.03 -1.81
CA CYS A 150 1.83 -21.89 -1.10
C CYS A 150 0.30 -21.98 -1.03
N VAL A 151 -0.35 -22.29 -2.16
CA VAL A 151 -1.82 -22.46 -2.20
C VAL A 151 -2.27 -23.67 -1.37
N ASP A 152 -1.54 -24.78 -1.42
CA ASP A 152 -1.82 -25.98 -0.61
C ASP A 152 -1.74 -25.68 0.90
N ASN A 153 -0.70 -24.94 1.33
CA ASN A 153 -0.56 -24.49 2.71
C ASN A 153 -1.72 -23.59 3.16
N ILE A 154 -2.18 -22.67 2.29
CA ILE A 154 -3.32 -21.79 2.58
C ILE A 154 -4.61 -22.61 2.75
N ILE A 155 -4.85 -23.60 1.87
CA ILE A 155 -6.01 -24.50 1.96
C ILE A 155 -6.02 -25.21 3.30
N ARG A 156 -4.90 -25.84 3.69
CA ARG A 156 -4.78 -26.51 4.99
C ARG A 156 -5.05 -25.55 6.15
N TYR A 157 -4.49 -24.34 6.12
CA TYR A 157 -4.74 -23.34 7.16
C TYR A 157 -6.24 -22.95 7.24
N CYS A 158 -6.92 -22.82 6.10
CA CYS A 158 -8.36 -22.56 6.06
C CYS A 158 -9.20 -23.75 6.58
N GLU A 159 -8.77 -24.99 6.37
CA GLU A 159 -9.43 -26.18 6.91
C GLU A 159 -9.31 -26.26 8.45
N GLU A 160 -8.17 -25.82 8.98
CA GLU A 160 -7.91 -25.78 10.43
C GLU A 160 -8.63 -24.61 11.13
N ASN A 161 -8.96 -23.53 10.41
CA ASN A 161 -9.51 -22.29 10.96
C ASN A 161 -10.87 -21.93 10.34
N ARG A 162 -11.96 -22.14 11.09
CA ARG A 162 -13.35 -21.90 10.63
C ARG A 162 -13.62 -20.48 10.13
N ASP A 163 -12.88 -19.49 10.59
CA ASP A 163 -13.04 -18.08 10.19
C ASP A 163 -12.78 -17.84 8.69
N PHE A 164 -12.09 -18.77 8.01
CA PHE A 164 -11.72 -18.66 6.61
C PHE A 164 -12.49 -19.62 5.68
N GLU A 165 -13.55 -20.27 6.14
CA GLU A 165 -14.31 -21.28 5.35
C GLU A 165 -14.79 -20.73 3.99
N LYS A 166 -15.20 -19.46 3.94
CA LYS A 166 -15.63 -18.77 2.71
C LYS A 166 -14.54 -18.71 1.62
N HIS A 167 -13.27 -18.82 2.00
CA HIS A 167 -12.13 -18.78 1.09
C HIS A 167 -11.68 -20.15 0.61
N LEU A 168 -12.19 -21.24 1.19
CA LEU A 168 -11.78 -22.61 0.87
C LEU A 168 -12.11 -22.98 -0.59
N THR A 169 -13.35 -22.75 -1.02
CA THR A 169 -13.79 -23.07 -2.39
C THR A 169 -13.01 -22.30 -3.47
N PRO A 170 -12.81 -20.96 -3.36
CA PRO A 170 -11.92 -20.24 -4.27
C PRO A 170 -10.49 -20.77 -4.32
N MET A 171 -9.89 -21.13 -3.17
CA MET A 171 -8.51 -21.61 -3.13
C MET A 171 -8.37 -23.02 -3.74
N LEU A 172 -9.33 -23.91 -3.51
CA LEU A 172 -9.38 -25.22 -4.17
C LEU A 172 -9.52 -25.08 -5.70
N SER A 173 -10.33 -24.13 -6.17
CA SER A 173 -10.44 -23.83 -7.60
C SER A 173 -9.12 -23.35 -8.18
N LEU A 174 -8.43 -22.45 -7.48
CA LEU A 174 -7.13 -21.94 -7.90
C LEU A 174 -6.07 -23.04 -7.94
N LEU A 175 -6.04 -23.94 -6.94
CA LEU A 175 -5.12 -25.08 -6.92
C LEU A 175 -5.32 -25.97 -8.14
N LYS A 176 -6.58 -26.27 -8.48
CA LYS A 176 -6.92 -27.06 -9.67
C LYS A 176 -6.46 -26.39 -10.96
N ASP A 177 -6.61 -25.07 -11.09
CA ASP A 177 -6.15 -24.33 -12.26
C ASP A 177 -4.62 -24.35 -12.40
N ILE A 178 -3.89 -24.24 -11.27
CA ILE A 178 -2.44 -24.36 -11.21
C ILE A 178 -1.99 -25.75 -11.67
N GLU A 179 -2.64 -26.81 -11.21
CA GLU A 179 -2.34 -28.19 -11.61
C GLU A 179 -2.64 -28.45 -13.09
N CYS A 180 -3.74 -27.89 -13.60
CA CYS A 180 -4.11 -27.97 -15.00
C CYS A 180 -3.07 -27.27 -15.90
N LYS A 181 -2.55 -26.11 -15.48
CA LYS A 181 -1.43 -25.45 -16.17
C LYS A 181 -0.14 -26.28 -16.08
N ARG A 182 0.19 -26.83 -14.91
CA ARG A 182 1.38 -27.66 -14.69
C ARG A 182 1.40 -28.91 -15.60
N THR A 183 0.26 -29.56 -15.78
CA THR A 183 0.13 -30.74 -16.65
C THR A 183 0.18 -30.39 -18.13
N ASN A 184 -0.39 -29.25 -18.54
CA ASN A 184 -0.30 -28.77 -19.93
C ASN A 184 1.14 -28.39 -20.35
N VAL A 185 1.96 -27.82 -19.45
CA VAL A 185 3.38 -27.51 -19.71
C VAL A 185 4.24 -28.77 -19.90
N LYS A 186 3.81 -29.91 -19.34
CA LYS A 186 4.54 -31.20 -19.43
C LYS A 186 4.17 -32.05 -20.65
N LYS A 187 3.28 -31.59 -21.55
CA LYS A 187 2.94 -32.34 -22.77
C LYS A 187 4.15 -32.37 -23.70
N GLN A 188 4.62 -33.58 -24.00
CA GLN A 188 5.71 -33.83 -24.95
C GLN A 188 5.35 -33.22 -26.31
N LYS A 189 6.23 -32.38 -26.87
CA LYS A 189 6.08 -31.90 -28.25
C LYS A 189 5.92 -33.11 -29.18
N THR A 190 5.02 -33.03 -30.14
CA THR A 190 4.80 -34.14 -31.06
C THR A 190 6.07 -34.40 -31.85
N MET A 191 6.33 -35.64 -32.28
CA MET A 191 7.50 -35.97 -33.10
C MET A 191 7.59 -35.05 -34.33
N PHE A 192 6.45 -34.60 -34.86
CA PHE A 192 6.37 -33.66 -35.99
C PHE A 192 6.85 -32.23 -35.66
N ASP A 193 6.84 -31.82 -34.40
CA ASP A 193 7.39 -30.52 -34.00
C ASP A 193 8.93 -30.51 -34.04
N PHE A 194 9.57 -31.67 -34.09
CA PHE A 194 11.02 -31.82 -34.23
C PHE A 194 11.50 -31.66 -35.68
N PHE A 195 10.64 -31.95 -36.67
CA PHE A 195 10.98 -31.92 -38.10
C PHE A 195 10.60 -30.62 -38.81
N LYS A 196 10.02 -29.65 -38.09
CA LYS A 196 9.81 -28.29 -38.59
C LYS A 196 11.08 -27.45 -38.37
N LYS A 197 12.06 -27.60 -39.26
CA LYS A 197 13.18 -26.69 -39.39
C LYS A 197 13.34 -26.30 -40.85
#